data_AF-A0A2P5BV28-F1
#
_entry.id   AF-A0A2P5BV28-F1
#
_cell.length_a   1.000
_cell.length_b   1.000
_cell.length_c   1.000
_cell.angle_alpha   90.00
_cell.angle_beta   90.00
_cell.angle_gamma   90.00
#
_symmetry.space_group_name_H-M   'P 1'
#
loop_
_entity.id
_entity.type
_entity.pdbx_description
1 polymer ?
#
loop_
_entity_poly.entity_id
_entity_poly.type
_entity_poly.pdbx_seq_one_letter_code
_entity_poly.pdbx_strand_id
1 'polypeptide(L)'
;MAQNAEELRQYIHIYQNDFSYRKHMKQKEEDVVICECKYDINHPDSACGESCLNVLTSTECTPGFCPCGHYCKNQRFQKCDYARTKLFKTENRGWGLLAGEDIK
;
A
#
# COMPACT_ATOMS: atom_id res chain seq x y z
N MET A 1 27.57 32.92 -4.32
CA MET A 1 26.13 32.70 -4.61
C MET A 1 25.67 31.61 -3.65
N ALA A 2 25.18 31.99 -2.47
CA ALA A 2 24.88 31.05 -1.39
C ALA A 2 23.63 30.23 -1.74
N GLN A 3 23.81 28.92 -1.95
CA GLN A 3 22.70 27.97 -1.98
C GLN A 3 22.22 27.79 -0.54
N ASN A 4 21.22 28.57 -0.12
CA ASN A 4 20.46 28.26 1.08
C ASN A 4 19.60 27.03 0.76
N ALA A 5 20.17 25.84 0.96
CA ALA A 5 19.40 24.61 1.04
C ALA A 5 18.54 24.70 2.30
N GLU A 6 17.29 25.12 2.14
CA GLU A 6 16.30 25.14 3.22
C GLU A 6 16.16 23.70 3.73
N GLU A 7 16.79 23.40 4.88
CA GLU A 7 16.88 22.06 5.46
C GLU A 7 15.49 21.42 5.54
N LEU A 8 15.41 20.15 5.14
CA LEU A 8 14.19 19.35 5.33
C LEU A 8 13.79 19.43 6.80
N ARG A 9 12.58 19.92 7.08
CA ARG A 9 12.03 19.88 8.44
C ARG A 9 12.11 18.45 8.95
N GLN A 10 12.65 18.28 10.14
CA GLN A 10 12.82 16.97 10.73
C GLN A 10 11.44 16.34 10.96
N TYR A 11 11.23 15.15 10.39
CA TYR A 11 10.03 14.36 10.60
C TYR A 11 10.42 12.91 10.92
N ILE A 12 9.54 12.20 11.63
CA ILE A 12 9.69 10.78 11.88
C ILE A 12 8.92 10.06 10.76
N HIS A 13 9.63 9.27 9.96
CA HIS A 13 8.98 8.41 8.97
C HIS A 13 8.33 7.23 9.68
N ILE A 14 7.03 7.04 9.46
CA ILE A 14 6.25 5.95 10.06
C ILE A 14 5.72 5.03 8.96
N TYR A 15 5.64 3.73 9.27
CA TYR A 15 5.17 2.69 8.34
C TYR A 15 3.72 2.27 8.58
N GLN A 16 3.15 2.69 9.72
CA GLN A 16 1.78 2.43 10.12
C GLN A 16 1.24 3.65 10.84
N ASN A 17 -0.09 3.78 10.90
CA ASN A 17 -0.75 4.87 11.59
C ASN A 17 -0.45 4.80 13.10
N ASP A 18 -0.02 5.92 13.67
CA ASP A 18 0.01 6.14 15.11
C ASP A 18 -1.31 6.81 15.55
N PHE A 19 -2.04 6.16 16.44
CA PHE A 19 -3.37 6.60 16.85
C PHE A 19 -3.31 7.36 18.17
N SER A 20 -3.53 8.68 18.15
CA SER A 20 -3.36 9.50 19.36
C SER A 20 -4.48 9.38 20.40
N TYR A 21 -5.75 9.27 19.96
CA TYR A 21 -6.91 9.33 20.88
C TYR A 21 -7.80 8.08 20.84
N ARG A 22 -7.72 7.29 19.77
CA ARG A 22 -8.56 6.10 19.59
C ARG A 22 -7.67 4.87 19.59
N LYS A 23 -8.20 3.76 20.10
CA LYS A 23 -7.51 2.48 19.95
C LYS A 23 -7.58 2.04 18.49
N HIS A 24 -6.51 1.43 18.02
CA HIS A 24 -6.53 0.73 16.74
C HIS A 24 -7.61 -0.36 16.78
N MET A 25 -8.58 -0.27 15.87
CA MET A 25 -9.59 -1.28 15.68
C MET A 25 -9.00 -2.43 14.86
N LYS A 26 -9.00 -3.63 15.43
CA LYS A 26 -8.64 -4.84 14.70
C LYS A 26 -9.89 -5.43 14.06
N GLN A 27 -9.79 -5.83 12.80
CA GLN A 27 -10.84 -6.63 12.16
C GLN A 27 -11.00 -7.95 12.93
N LYS A 28 -12.24 -8.33 13.21
CA LYS A 28 -12.52 -9.67 13.74
C LYS A 28 -12.51 -10.68 12.62
N GLU A 29 -12.17 -11.92 12.94
CA GLU A 29 -12.17 -13.03 11.98
C GLU A 29 -13.53 -13.24 11.30
N GLU A 30 -14.63 -13.10 12.07
CA GLU A 30 -16.01 -13.17 11.56
C GLU A 30 -16.37 -12.07 10.54
N ASP A 31 -15.64 -10.95 10.55
CA ASP A 31 -15.82 -9.82 9.63
C ASP A 31 -14.91 -9.91 8.40
N VAL A 32 -14.13 -10.99 8.26
CA VAL A 32 -13.23 -11.17 7.11
C VAL A 32 -14.03 -11.60 5.88
N VAL A 33 -14.02 -10.75 4.85
CA VAL A 33 -14.62 -11.06 3.55
C VAL A 33 -13.62 -11.87 2.70
N ILE A 34 -13.98 -13.12 2.41
CA ILE A 34 -13.16 -14.02 1.61
C ILE A 34 -13.53 -13.88 0.14
N CYS A 35 -12.56 -13.57 -0.72
CA CYS A 35 -12.79 -13.52 -2.16
C CYS A 35 -12.95 -14.91 -2.77
N GLU A 36 -13.61 -15.01 -3.93
CA GLU A 36 -13.84 -16.28 -4.65
C GLU A 36 -12.80 -16.57 -5.75
N CYS A 37 -11.62 -15.96 -5.66
CA CYS A 37 -10.60 -16.11 -6.70
C CYS A 37 -10.14 -17.56 -6.86
N LYS A 38 -10.06 -18.01 -8.11
CA LYS A 38 -9.32 -19.21 -8.52
C LYS A 38 -8.06 -18.75 -9.22
N TYR A 39 -6.92 -19.32 -8.86
CA TYR A 39 -5.64 -18.96 -9.48
C TYR A 39 -4.96 -20.18 -10.07
N ASP A 40 -4.21 -19.93 -11.14
CA ASP A 40 -3.28 -20.88 -11.73
C ASP A 40 -1.87 -20.48 -11.32
N ILE A 41 -1.14 -21.42 -10.72
CA ILE A 41 0.24 -21.21 -10.27
C ILE A 41 1.19 -20.87 -11.43
N ASN A 42 0.85 -21.31 -12.65
CA ASN A 42 1.61 -20.99 -13.86
C ASN A 42 1.29 -19.61 -14.42
N HIS A 43 0.22 -18.98 -13.94
CA HIS A 43 -0.20 -17.63 -14.33
C HIS A 43 -0.38 -16.76 -13.08
N PRO A 44 0.71 -16.25 -12.47
CA PRO A 44 0.65 -15.50 -11.21
C PRO A 44 -0.29 -14.29 -11.23
N ASP A 45 -0.52 -13.68 -12.39
CA ASP A 45 -1.47 -12.56 -12.56
C ASP A 45 -2.93 -12.96 -12.31
N SER A 46 -3.26 -14.24 -12.33
CA SER A 46 -4.59 -14.75 -11.97
C SER A 46 -4.88 -14.66 -10.46
N ALA A 47 -3.85 -14.50 -9.61
CA ALA A 47 -4.01 -14.48 -8.17
C ALA A 47 -4.43 -13.10 -7.64
N CYS A 48 -5.74 -12.91 -7.49
CA CYS A 48 -6.36 -11.68 -6.99
C CYS A 48 -5.92 -10.42 -7.76
N GLY A 49 -6.00 -10.48 -9.10
CA GLY A 49 -5.86 -9.31 -9.98
C GLY A 49 -7.11 -8.42 -10.01
N GLU A 50 -7.30 -7.68 -11.10
CA GLU A 50 -8.37 -6.68 -11.25
C GLU A 50 -9.80 -7.23 -11.14
N SER A 51 -10.00 -8.51 -11.45
CA SER A 51 -11.30 -9.18 -11.37
C SER A 51 -11.64 -9.77 -10.00
N CYS A 52 -10.74 -9.63 -9.01
CA CYS A 52 -11.01 -10.08 -7.65
C CYS A 52 -12.17 -9.28 -7.04
N LEU A 53 -13.16 -9.97 -6.46
CA LEU A 53 -14.30 -9.30 -5.80
C LEU A 53 -13.86 -8.30 -4.73
N ASN A 54 -12.84 -8.66 -3.93
CA ASN A 54 -12.29 -7.77 -2.91
C ASN A 54 -11.63 -6.53 -3.55
N VAL A 55 -10.91 -6.68 -4.67
CA VAL A 55 -10.36 -5.52 -5.42
C VAL A 55 -11.48 -4.62 -5.95
N LEU A 56 -12.50 -5.21 -6.58
CA LEU A 56 -13.65 -4.48 -7.13
C LEU A 56 -14.43 -3.68 -6.06
N THR A 57 -14.42 -4.17 -4.82
CA THR A 57 -15.07 -3.56 -3.67
C THR A 57 -14.11 -2.74 -2.79
N SER A 58 -12.89 -2.47 -3.27
CA SER A 58 -11.86 -1.70 -2.54
C SER A 58 -11.53 -2.26 -1.15
N THR A 59 -11.56 -3.58 -1.01
CA THR A 59 -11.24 -4.33 0.20
C THR A 59 -9.95 -5.14 -0.04
N GLU A 60 -8.98 -5.10 0.88
CA GLU A 60 -7.82 -5.99 0.79
C GLU A 60 -8.19 -7.44 1.14
N CYS A 61 -7.50 -8.40 0.54
CA CYS A 61 -7.59 -9.79 0.99
C CYS A 61 -6.86 -9.95 2.32
N THR A 62 -7.48 -10.60 3.30
CA THR A 62 -6.83 -10.88 4.59
C THR A 62 -5.86 -12.07 4.45
N PRO A 63 -4.58 -11.95 4.85
CA PRO A 63 -3.60 -13.04 4.87
C PRO A 63 -4.12 -14.24 5.65
N GLY A 64 -3.93 -15.44 5.09
CA GLY A 64 -4.43 -16.69 5.67
C GLY A 64 -5.87 -17.05 5.30
N PHE A 65 -6.70 -16.10 4.84
CA PHE A 65 -8.10 -16.35 4.46
C PHE A 65 -8.31 -16.47 2.95
N CYS A 66 -7.48 -15.78 2.16
CA CYS A 66 -7.60 -15.79 0.71
C CYS A 66 -7.27 -17.18 0.11
N PRO A 67 -8.10 -17.73 -0.80
CA PRO A 67 -7.81 -18.99 -1.48
C PRO A 67 -6.54 -18.95 -2.34
N CYS A 68 -6.10 -17.77 -2.76
CA CYS A 68 -4.83 -17.60 -3.47
C CYS A 68 -3.59 -17.71 -2.56
N GLY A 69 -3.78 -17.82 -1.24
CA GLY A 69 -2.69 -17.98 -0.28
C GLY A 69 -1.63 -16.90 -0.40
N HIS A 70 -0.36 -17.30 -0.40
CA HIS A 70 0.78 -16.38 -0.51
C HIS A 70 0.93 -15.75 -1.91
N TYR A 71 0.29 -16.31 -2.94
CA TYR A 71 0.28 -15.74 -4.29
C TYR A 71 -0.69 -14.56 -4.43
N CYS A 72 -1.54 -14.30 -3.44
CA CYS A 72 -2.48 -13.17 -3.46
C CYS A 72 -1.75 -11.83 -3.68
N LYS A 73 -2.14 -11.11 -4.75
CA LYS A 73 -1.62 -9.78 -5.08
C LYS A 73 -2.39 -8.62 -4.42
N ASN A 74 -3.55 -8.89 -3.82
CA ASN A 74 -4.41 -7.89 -3.18
C ASN A 74 -4.11 -7.74 -1.67
N GLN A 75 -2.84 -7.47 -1.32
CA GLN A 75 -2.33 -7.32 0.06
C GLN A 75 -1.28 -6.18 0.16
N ARG A 76 -1.38 -5.15 -0.68
CA ARG A 76 -0.33 -4.15 -0.88
C ARG A 76 -0.12 -3.24 0.33
N PHE A 77 -1.19 -2.81 1.01
CA PHE A 77 -1.10 -2.00 2.22
C PHE A 77 -0.49 -2.81 3.37
N GLN A 78 -0.95 -4.05 3.55
CA GLN A 78 -0.42 -4.95 4.59
C GLN A 78 1.06 -5.31 4.39
N LYS A 79 1.51 -5.42 3.14
CA LYS A 79 2.92 -5.69 2.78
C LYS A 79 3.78 -4.42 2.68
N CYS A 80 3.17 -3.23 2.74
CA CYS A 80 3.82 -1.95 2.45
C CYS A 80 4.50 -1.93 1.06
N ASP A 81 3.88 -2.53 0.06
CA ASP A 81 4.38 -2.65 -1.32
C ASP A 81 4.14 -1.36 -2.12
N TYR A 82 4.87 -0.31 -1.74
CA TYR A 82 4.80 1.02 -2.34
C TYR A 82 5.89 1.23 -3.40
N ALA A 83 5.57 2.03 -4.42
CA ALA A 83 6.56 2.46 -5.40
C ALA A 83 7.62 3.37 -4.74
N ARG A 84 8.86 3.29 -5.22
CA ARG A 84 9.94 4.17 -4.80
C ARG A 84 9.61 5.62 -5.12
N THR A 85 9.93 6.53 -4.20
CA THR A 85 9.71 7.96 -4.37
C THR A 85 10.94 8.77 -4.01
N LYS A 86 11.03 10.00 -4.52
CA LYS A 86 12.12 10.95 -4.25
C LYS A 86 11.52 12.31 -3.88
N LEU A 87 12.06 12.93 -2.84
CA LEU A 87 11.71 14.31 -2.49
C LEU A 87 12.38 15.29 -3.47
N PHE A 88 11.65 16.34 -3.84
CA PHE A 88 12.20 17.45 -4.63
C PHE A 88 11.64 18.79 -4.16
N LYS A 89 12.41 19.87 -4.35
CA LYS A 89 11.96 21.22 -4.05
C LYS A 89 11.21 21.78 -5.27
N THR A 90 9.98 22.23 -5.04
CA THR A 90 9.19 22.98 -6.02
C THR A 90 9.50 24.48 -5.93
N GLU A 91 9.17 25.24 -6.98
CA GLU A 91 9.42 26.69 -7.01
C GLU A 91 8.61 27.45 -5.93
N ASN A 92 7.30 27.21 -5.85
CA ASN A 92 6.38 28.02 -5.04
C ASN A 92 5.42 27.18 -4.15
N ARG A 93 5.66 25.87 -4.00
CA ARG A 93 4.77 24.95 -3.24
C ARG A 93 5.51 24.11 -2.19
N GLY A 94 6.73 24.48 -1.82
CA GLY A 94 7.54 23.74 -0.86
C GLY A 94 8.11 22.44 -1.44
N TRP A 95 8.11 21.37 -0.65
CA TRP A 95 8.62 20.04 -1.05
C TRP A 95 7.52 19.19 -1.70
N GLY A 96 7.86 18.49 -2.77
CA GLY A 96 7.00 17.52 -3.45
C GLY A 96 7.64 16.13 -3.53
N LEU A 97 6.89 15.16 -4.07
CA LEU A 97 7.36 13.80 -4.35
C LEU A 97 7.38 13.55 -5.86
N LEU A 98 8.43 12.89 -6.33
CA LEU A 98 8.55 12.32 -7.67
C LEU A 98 8.53 10.80 -7.59
N ALA A 99 7.97 10.15 -8.61
CA ALA A 99 8.13 8.72 -8.82
C ALA A 99 9.63 8.41 -9.03
N GLY A 100 10.16 7.48 -8.25
CA GLY A 100 11.54 7.01 -8.34
C GLY A 100 11.70 5.84 -9.31
N GLU A 101 10.61 5.37 -9.90
CA GLU A 101 10.53 4.27 -10.86
C GLU A 101 9.25 4.39 -11.70
N ASP A 102 9.18 3.63 -12.78
CA ASP A 102 7.99 3.55 -13.63
C ASP A 102 6.85 2.86 -12.88
N ILE A 103 5.68 3.49 -12.89
CA ILE A 103 4.45 2.98 -12.28
C ILE A 103 3.55 2.50 -13.41
N LYS A 104 3.12 1.25 -13.34
CA LYS A 104 2.15 0.65 -14.26
C LYS A 104 0.73 0.89 -13.81
#